data_AF-A0A0L6W6X8-F1
#
_entry.id   AF-A0A0L6W6X8-F1
#
_cell.length_a   1.000
_cell.length_b   1.000
_cell.length_c   1.000
_cell.angle_alpha   90.00
_cell.angle_beta   90.00
_cell.angle_gamma   90.00
#
_symmetry.space_group_name_H-M   'P 1'
#
loop_
_entity.id
_entity.type
_entity.pdbx_description
1 polymer ?
#
loop_
_entity_poly.entity_id
_entity_poly.type
_entity_poly.pdbx_seq_one_letter_code
_entity_poly.pdbx_strand_id
1 'polypeptide(L)'
;TFIYAMLVNPEAQRKAQGEIDSVVGRNRLPDFSDRPNLPYVEAVYREVMRWHPVTPLGLAHSTSADDVYNGYFIPKGNFTFCVHAVIPSILTQELRSSPTYGQYCVIYRVID
;
A
#
# COMPACT_ATOMS: atom_id res chain seq x y z
N THR A 1 13.00 0.30 -1.30
CA THR A 1 11.79 1.01 -1.73
C THR A 1 11.47 2.25 -0.91
N PHE A 2 11.25 2.15 0.42
CA PHE A 2 10.85 3.30 1.24
C PHE A 2 11.82 4.49 1.21
N ILE A 3 13.13 4.25 1.41
CA ILE A 3 14.15 5.31 1.39
C ILE A 3 14.13 6.05 0.05
N TYR A 4 14.04 5.32 -1.06
CA TYR A 4 13.94 5.91 -2.40
C TYR A 4 12.69 6.79 -2.56
N ALA A 5 11.52 6.31 -2.11
CA ALA A 5 10.28 7.08 -2.15
C ALA A 5 10.36 8.40 -1.36
N MET A 6 11.04 8.40 -0.20
CA MET A 6 11.25 9.60 0.61
C MET A 6 12.26 10.57 -0.01
N LEU A 7 13.30 10.06 -0.69
CA LEU A 7 14.28 10.89 -1.41
C LEU A 7 13.64 11.63 -2.60
N VAL A 8 12.74 10.97 -3.32
CA VAL A 8 12.01 11.59 -4.44
C VAL A 8 10.94 12.57 -3.94
N ASN A 9 10.40 12.37 -2.73
CA ASN A 9 9.30 13.16 -2.17
C ASN A 9 9.67 13.78 -0.79
N PRO A 10 10.57 14.76 -0.75
CA PRO A 10 11.07 15.32 0.51
C PRO A 10 9.98 16.06 1.32
N GLU A 11 8.94 16.58 0.67
CA GLU A 11 7.81 17.22 1.36
C GLU A 11 6.96 16.21 2.13
N ALA A 12 6.68 15.06 1.52
CA ALA A 12 5.96 13.97 2.18
C ALA A 12 6.75 13.44 3.38
N GLN A 13 8.07 13.33 3.25
CA GLN A 13 8.96 12.95 4.34
C GLN A 13 8.91 13.95 5.50
N ARG A 14 9.01 15.26 5.25
CA ARG A 14 8.93 16.30 6.29
C ARG A 14 7.59 16.26 7.02
N LYS A 15 6.50 16.08 6.30
CA LYS A 15 5.15 16.00 6.90
C LYS A 15 4.99 14.76 7.77
N ALA A 16 5.51 13.61 7.34
CA ALA A 16 5.51 12.38 8.15
C ALA A 16 6.34 12.52 9.42
N GLN A 17 7.52 13.15 9.33
CA GLN A 17 8.34 13.46 10.51
C GLN A 17 7.62 14.41 11.47
N GLY A 18 6.94 15.44 10.95
CA GLY A 18 6.16 16.37 11.76
C GLY A 18 5.03 15.69 12.54
N GLU A 19 4.33 14.73 11.93
CA GLU A 19 3.30 13.95 12.62
C GLU A 19 3.90 13.12 13.77
N ILE A 20 5.01 12.42 13.51
CA ILE A 20 5.70 11.62 14.55
C ILE A 20 6.17 12.51 15.71
N ASP A 21 6.82 13.63 15.39
CA ASP A 21 7.30 14.60 16.39
C ASP A 21 6.14 15.14 17.24
N SER A 22 4.94 15.30 16.66
CA SER A 22 3.76 15.81 17.37
C SER A 22 3.08 14.79 18.28
N VAL A 23 3.06 13.50 17.90
CA VAL A 23 2.34 12.45 18.61
C VAL A 23 3.22 11.76 19.64
N VAL A 24 4.45 11.42 19.28
CA VAL A 24 5.38 10.66 20.14
C VAL A 24 6.27 11.61 20.95
N GLY A 25 6.57 12.80 20.41
CA GLY A 25 7.57 13.70 20.95
C GLY A 25 9.01 13.21 20.71
N ARG A 26 9.98 13.88 21.31
CA ARG A 26 11.42 13.57 21.12
C ARG A 26 12.07 12.79 22.26
N ASN A 27 11.29 12.44 23.28
CA ASN A 27 11.79 11.83 24.52
C ASN A 27 11.84 10.29 24.45
N ARG A 28 11.13 9.68 23.51
CA ARG A 28 11.08 8.23 23.31
C ARG A 28 10.99 7.88 21.83
N LEU A 29 11.34 6.64 21.49
CA LEU A 29 11.11 6.11 20.15
C LEU A 29 9.64 5.68 20.00
N PRO A 30 9.09 5.71 18.77
CA PRO A 30 7.72 5.25 18.49
C PRO A 30 7.55 3.76 18.81
N ASP A 31 6.36 3.38 19.27
CA ASP A 31 5.95 1.99 19.44
C ASP A 31 4.70 1.64 18.61
N PHE A 32 4.25 0.38 18.65
CA PHE A 32 3.06 -0.06 17.91
C PHE A 32 1.74 0.50 18.47
N SER A 33 1.71 0.94 19.73
CA SER A 33 0.54 1.54 20.36
C SER A 33 0.27 2.96 19.85
N ASP A 34 1.29 3.64 19.33
CA ASP A 34 1.18 4.97 18.72
C ASP A 34 0.57 4.93 17.29
N ARG A 35 0.55 3.75 16.64
CA ARG A 35 0.09 3.59 15.25
C ARG A 35 -1.32 4.13 14.96
N PRO A 36 -2.35 3.95 15.81
CA PRO A 36 -3.68 4.53 15.58
C PRO A 36 -3.70 6.06 15.54
N ASN A 37 -2.72 6.70 16.19
CA ASN A 37 -2.57 8.15 16.26
C ASN A 37 -1.67 8.71 15.16
N LEU A 38 -1.15 7.87 14.26
CA LEU A 38 -0.25 8.26 13.15
C LEU A 38 -0.90 8.00 11.77
N PRO A 39 -2.04 8.64 11.45
CA PRO A 39 -2.79 8.36 10.23
C PRO A 39 -2.01 8.73 8.96
N TYR A 40 -1.19 9.79 8.97
CA TYR A 40 -0.42 10.18 7.80
C TYR A 40 0.76 9.26 7.55
N VAL A 41 1.48 8.82 8.58
CA VAL A 41 2.55 7.82 8.44
C VAL A 41 2.00 6.50 7.91
N GLU A 42 0.83 6.06 8.40
CA GLU A 42 0.14 4.87 7.88
C GLU A 42 -0.23 5.04 6.39
N ALA A 43 -0.66 6.24 6.00
CA ALA A 43 -0.95 6.57 4.60
C ALA A 43 0.31 6.49 3.71
N VAL A 44 1.43 7.07 4.16
CA VAL A 44 2.72 6.98 3.45
C VAL A 44 3.18 5.53 3.31
N TYR A 45 3.07 4.74 4.37
CA TYR A 45 3.43 3.31 4.33
C TYR A 45 2.63 2.54 3.28
N ARG A 46 1.30 2.69 3.28
CA ARG A 46 0.41 2.06 2.32
C ARG A 46 0.72 2.47 0.88
N GLU A 47 1.00 3.75 0.68
CA GLU A 47 1.29 4.27 -0.65
C GLU A 47 2.62 3.78 -1.20
N VAL A 48 3.65 3.66 -0.35
CA VAL A 48 4.93 3.06 -0.76
C VAL A 48 4.75 1.59 -1.16
N MET A 49 3.92 0.83 -0.45
CA MET A 49 3.60 -0.55 -0.81
C MET A 49 2.76 -0.66 -2.09
N ARG A 50 1.90 0.33 -2.37
CA ARG A 50 1.16 0.43 -3.63
C ARG A 50 2.09 0.74 -4.80
N TRP A 51 2.99 1.71 -4.65
CA TRP A 51 3.85 2.19 -5.72
C TRP A 51 4.92 1.17 -6.14
N HIS A 52 5.51 0.47 -5.17
CA HIS A 52 6.53 -0.54 -5.41
C HIS A 52 6.34 -1.72 -4.45
N PRO A 53 5.39 -2.63 -4.74
CA PRO A 53 5.16 -3.81 -3.93
C PRO A 53 6.42 -4.70 -3.94
N VAL A 54 6.71 -5.33 -2.80
CA VAL A 54 7.86 -6.25 -2.66
C VAL A 54 7.69 -7.48 -3.57
N THR A 55 6.45 -7.91 -3.79
CA THR A 55 6.08 -9.06 -4.62
C THR A 55 5.05 -8.66 -5.69
N PRO A 56 5.47 -8.05 -6.82
CA PRO A 56 4.55 -7.57 -7.86
C PRO A 56 3.63 -8.64 -8.46
N LEU A 57 4.10 -9.89 -8.49
CA LEU A 57 3.37 -11.06 -9.04
C LEU A 57 2.89 -12.04 -7.96
N GLY A 58 2.97 -11.66 -6.68
CA GLY A 58 2.69 -12.56 -5.57
C GLY A 58 3.60 -13.80 -5.57
N LEU A 59 3.12 -14.86 -4.92
CA LEU A 59 3.73 -16.18 -5.01
C LEU A 59 2.95 -17.02 -6.04
N ALA A 60 3.65 -17.95 -6.69
CA ALA A 60 2.99 -18.91 -7.57
C ALA A 60 2.00 -19.75 -6.76
N HIS A 61 0.72 -19.71 -7.12
CA HIS A 61 -0.30 -20.59 -6.59
C HIS A 61 -0.48 -21.78 -7.52
N SER A 62 -0.97 -22.91 -7.00
CA SER A 62 -1.27 -24.10 -7.80
C SER A 62 -2.74 -24.48 -7.65
N THR A 63 -3.38 -24.85 -8.76
CA THR A 63 -4.77 -25.30 -8.76
C THR A 63 -4.92 -26.66 -8.07
N SER A 64 -5.80 -26.73 -7.07
CA SER A 64 -6.07 -27.96 -6.30
C SER A 64 -6.98 -28.95 -7.05
N ALA A 65 -7.79 -28.45 -7.99
CA ALA A 65 -8.69 -29.20 -8.87
C ALA A 65 -8.79 -28.50 -10.24
N ASP A 66 -9.39 -29.19 -11.21
CA ASP A 66 -9.72 -28.60 -12.51
C ASP A 66 -10.80 -27.53 -12.34
N ASP A 67 -10.67 -26.40 -13.04
CA ASP A 67 -11.60 -25.27 -12.95
C ASP A 67 -11.82 -24.61 -14.33
N VAL A 68 -12.93 -23.88 -14.49
CA VAL A 68 -13.22 -23.08 -15.69
C VAL A 68 -13.39 -21.63 -15.30
N TYR A 69 -12.40 -20.80 -15.65
CA TYR A 69 -12.43 -19.37 -15.37
C TYR A 69 -12.59 -18.57 -16.66
N ASN A 70 -13.62 -17.71 -16.74
CA ASN A 70 -13.94 -16.88 -17.92
C ASN A 70 -13.99 -17.69 -19.25
N GLY A 71 -14.46 -18.93 -19.21
CA GLY A 71 -14.53 -19.82 -20.37
C GLY A 71 -13.23 -20.56 -20.71
N TYR A 72 -12.15 -20.34 -19.94
CA TYR A 72 -10.89 -21.06 -20.09
C TYR A 72 -10.81 -22.23 -19.11
N PHE A 73 -10.51 -23.42 -19.61
CA PHE A 73 -10.26 -24.61 -18.78
C PHE A 73 -8.84 -24.57 -18.18
N ILE A 74 -8.75 -24.65 -16.86
CA ILE A 74 -7.50 -24.65 -16.10
C ILE A 74 -7.36 -26.02 -15.41
N PRO A 75 -6.40 -26.85 -15.82
CA PRO A 75 -6.20 -28.17 -15.22
C PRO A 75 -5.59 -28.07 -13.82
N LYS A 76 -5.78 -29.12 -13.02
CA LYS A 76 -5.17 -29.30 -11.70
C LYS A 76 -3.64 -29.31 -11.79
N GLY A 77 -3.00 -28.64 -10.85
CA GLY A 77 -1.54 -28.57 -10.74
C GLY A 77 -0.90 -27.44 -11.56
N ASN A 78 -1.67 -26.64 -12.30
CA ASN A 78 -1.13 -25.51 -13.04
C ASN A 78 -0.73 -24.37 -12.10
N PHE A 79 0.39 -23.72 -12.42
CA PHE A 79 0.86 -22.55 -11.68
C PHE A 79 0.17 -21.28 -12.20
N THR A 80 -0.51 -20.59 -11.29
CA THR A 80 -1.14 -19.29 -11.54
C THR A 80 -0.46 -18.23 -10.70
N PHE A 81 -0.13 -17.09 -11.30
CA PHE A 81 0.39 -15.93 -10.59
C PHE A 81 -0.74 -14.93 -10.32
N CYS A 82 -0.76 -14.37 -9.11
CA CYS A 82 -1.66 -13.26 -8.78
C CYS A 82 -0.94 -11.94 -9.06
N VAL A 83 -1.38 -11.20 -10.08
CA VAL A 83 -0.77 -9.90 -10.42
C VAL A 83 -1.26 -8.84 -9.45
N HIS A 84 -0.42 -8.44 -8.50
CA HIS A 84 -0.74 -7.43 -7.50
C HIS A 84 -0.62 -6.00 -8.07
N ALA A 85 0.17 -5.82 -9.14
CA ALA A 85 0.45 -4.52 -9.74
C ALA A 85 -0.69 -3.91 -10.59
N VAL A 86 -1.83 -4.60 -10.78
CA VAL A 86 -2.97 -4.11 -11.59
C VAL A 86 -4.11 -3.50 -10.73
N ILE A 87 -3.91 -3.40 -9.41
CA ILE A 87 -4.86 -2.75 -8.48
C ILE A 87 -4.72 -1.21 -8.35
N PRO A 88 -4.13 -0.40 -9.28
CA PRO A 88 -4.28 1.05 -9.15
C PRO A 88 -5.75 1.50 -9.30
N SER A 89 -6.54 0.87 -10.18
CA SER A 89 -7.90 1.33 -10.52
C SER A 89 -8.96 0.95 -9.47
N ILE A 90 -8.90 -0.28 -8.92
CA ILE A 90 -9.88 -0.78 -7.95
C ILE A 90 -9.74 -0.11 -6.57
N LEU A 91 -8.51 0.12 -6.09
CA LEU A 91 -8.28 0.81 -4.82
C LEU A 91 -8.75 2.27 -4.87
N THR A 92 -8.65 2.93 -6.03
CA THR A 92 -9.17 4.30 -6.20
C THR A 92 -10.69 4.37 -6.03
N GLN A 93 -11.41 3.29 -6.31
CA GLN A 93 -12.86 3.23 -6.26
C GLN A 93 -13.41 2.84 -4.88
N GLU A 94 -12.77 1.90 -4.19
CA GLU A 94 -13.12 1.57 -2.79
C GLU A 94 -12.71 2.68 -1.81
N LEU A 95 -11.52 3.27 -1.96
CA LEU A 95 -11.06 4.33 -1.06
C LEU A 95 -11.93 5.60 -1.14
N ARG A 96 -12.57 5.87 -2.29
CA ARG A 96 -13.52 6.99 -2.47
C ARG A 96 -14.75 6.91 -1.54
N SER A 97 -15.07 5.72 -1.04
CA SER A 97 -16.17 5.49 -0.09
C SER A 97 -15.76 5.59 1.38
N SER A 98 -14.46 5.68 1.69
CA SER A 98 -13.97 5.76 3.08
C SER A 98 -14.00 7.21 3.60
N PRO A 99 -14.51 7.48 4.83
CA PRO A 99 -14.53 8.82 5.41
C PRO A 99 -13.12 9.43 5.64
N THR A 100 -12.07 8.61 5.60
CA THR A 100 -10.67 9.05 5.71
C THR A 100 -10.02 9.42 4.37
N TYR A 101 -10.74 9.29 3.24
CA TYR A 101 -10.26 9.54 1.88
C TYR A 101 -9.59 10.91 1.69
N GLY A 102 -10.06 11.94 2.40
CA GLY A 102 -9.50 13.29 2.32
C GLY A 102 -8.02 13.39 2.74
N GLN A 103 -7.54 12.51 3.63
CA GLN A 103 -6.13 12.49 4.05
C GLN A 103 -5.26 11.65 3.10
N TYR A 104 -5.78 10.54 2.57
CA TYR A 104 -5.08 9.68 1.61
C TYR A 104 -4.99 10.33 0.21
N CYS A 105 -6.02 11.06 -0.24
CA CYS A 105 -6.08 11.74 -1.53
C CYS A 105 -4.97 12.80 -1.73
N VAL A 106 -4.45 13.37 -0.64
CA VAL A 106 -3.36 14.37 -0.71
C VAL A 106 -2.05 13.72 -1.14
N ILE A 107 -1.83 12.43 -0.87
CA ILE A 107 -0.59 11.74 -1.24
C ILE A 107 -0.63 11.25 -2.69
N TYR A 108 -1.79 10.83 -3.20
CA TYR A 108 -1.98 10.44 -4.61
C TYR A 108 -1.57 11.53 -5.61
N ARG A 109 -1.66 12.81 -5.23
CA ARG A 109 -1.30 13.94 -6.09
C ARG A 109 0.16 14.40 -5.97
N VAL A 110 0.91 13.81 -5.04
CA VAL A 110 2.30 14.21 -4.75
C VAL A 110 3.30 13.31 -5.49
N ILE A 111 2.91 12.08 -5.84
CA ILE A 111 3.80 11.08 -6.45
C ILE A 111 3.47 10.83 -7.94
N ASP A 112 2.27 11.15 -8.41
CA ASP A 112 1.87 11.13 -9.84
C ASP A 112 1.86 12.52 -10.47
#